data_AF-A0A6P0L3T3-F1
#
_entry.id   AF-A0A6P0L3T3-F1
#
_cell.length_a   1.000
_cell.length_b   1.000
_cell.length_c   1.000
_cell.angle_alpha   90.00
_cell.angle_beta   90.00
_cell.angle_gamma   90.00
#
_symmetry.space_group_name_H-M   'P 1'
#
loop_
_entity.id
_entity.type
_entity.pdbx_description
1 polymer ?
#
loop_
_entity_poly.entity_id
_entity_poly.type
_entity_poly.pdbx_seq_one_letter_code
_entity_poly.pdbx_strand_id
1 'polypeptide(L)'
;MRLPRLSIGLWKKAVFTKLKTSRLIKGVIAATILLFVSISQDTLVQSNGGYSDAPSIDYKNPNWMSGVSGTLRLSELSLPGTHDSLSFHGGPWVQTQSIPLKTQLESGVRVFDIRARHIENIFTIHHGPVYQKTDFGRVMVSMTEFLENNPSEAI
;
A
#
# COMPACT_ATOMS: atom_id res chain seq x y z
N MET A 1 15.16 91.32 15.40
CA MET A 1 15.30 90.29 14.35
C MET A 1 15.13 88.92 15.01
N ARG A 2 13.93 88.34 14.96
CA ARG A 2 13.58 87.05 15.59
C ARG A 2 13.51 85.98 14.50
N LEU A 3 14.29 84.92 14.66
CA LEU A 3 14.38 83.80 13.70
C LEU A 3 13.07 83.00 13.61
N PRO A 4 12.68 82.49 12.43
CA PRO A 4 11.50 81.66 12.27
C PRO A 4 11.76 80.21 12.71
N ARG A 5 10.71 79.58 13.26
CA ARG A 5 10.67 78.15 13.62
C ARG A 5 10.61 77.29 12.35
N LEU A 6 11.50 76.31 12.24
CA LEU A 6 11.38 75.21 11.27
C LEU A 6 10.81 73.96 11.98
N SER A 7 9.74 73.45 11.39
CA SER A 7 8.96 72.28 11.81
C SER A 7 9.73 70.99 11.53
N ILE A 8 9.97 70.19 12.57
CA ILE A 8 10.55 68.84 12.44
C ILE A 8 9.38 67.86 12.36
N GLY A 9 8.93 67.58 11.13
CA GLY A 9 7.89 66.60 10.83
C GLY A 9 8.45 65.41 10.05
N LEU A 10 9.44 64.70 10.59
CA LEU A 10 9.96 63.44 10.05
C LEU A 10 9.34 62.26 10.81
N TRP A 11 8.07 61.95 10.54
CA TRP A 11 7.45 60.70 11.01
C TRP A 11 6.95 59.87 9.83
N LYS A 12 7.73 58.82 9.55
CA LYS A 12 7.30 57.46 9.16
C LYS A 12 6.27 57.35 8.03
N LYS A 13 6.75 57.34 6.79
CA LYS A 13 6.14 56.50 5.74
C LYS A 13 7.12 55.40 5.38
N ALA A 14 7.15 54.35 6.20
CA ALA A 14 7.67 53.07 5.76
C ALA A 14 6.78 52.62 4.59
N VAL A 15 7.37 52.58 3.40
CA VAL A 15 6.73 52.08 2.18
C VAL A 15 6.55 50.58 2.34
N PHE A 16 5.42 50.15 2.90
CA PHE A 16 4.93 48.80 2.72
C PHE A 16 4.06 48.78 1.47
N THR A 17 4.68 48.56 0.31
CA THR A 17 3.95 48.16 -0.89
C THR A 17 3.39 46.77 -0.65
N LYS A 18 2.08 46.67 -0.40
CA LYS A 18 1.37 45.38 -0.51
C LYS A 18 1.56 44.87 -1.94
N LEU A 19 2.33 43.81 -2.15
CA LEU A 19 2.36 43.12 -3.44
C LEU A 19 0.94 42.66 -3.79
N LYS A 20 0.34 43.24 -4.84
CA LYS A 20 -0.87 42.71 -5.46
C LYS A 20 -0.50 41.50 -6.30
N THR A 21 -0.52 40.31 -5.70
CA THR A 21 -0.38 39.06 -6.45
C THR A 21 -1.64 38.83 -7.30
N SER A 22 -1.45 38.59 -8.60
CA SER A 22 -2.54 38.37 -9.55
C SER A 22 -3.30 37.08 -9.22
N ARG A 23 -4.56 36.97 -9.70
CA ARG A 23 -5.37 35.74 -9.53
C ARG A 23 -4.65 34.51 -10.11
N LEU A 24 -3.86 34.70 -11.18
CA LEU A 24 -2.99 33.67 -11.75
C LEU A 24 -1.89 33.23 -10.77
N ILE A 25 -1.16 34.15 -10.14
CA ILE A 25 -0.09 33.81 -9.19
C ILE A 25 -0.67 33.06 -7.97
N LYS A 26 -1.83 33.48 -7.47
CA LYS A 26 -2.51 32.78 -6.36
C LYS A 26 -2.98 31.38 -6.78
N GLY A 27 -3.46 31.23 -8.01
CA GLY A 27 -3.86 29.93 -8.57
C GLY A 27 -2.67 28.97 -8.73
N VAL A 28 -1.53 29.48 -9.23
CA VAL A 28 -0.29 28.69 -9.34
C VAL A 28 0.22 28.26 -7.96
N ILE A 29 0.23 29.16 -6.97
CA ILE A 29 0.64 28.82 -5.60
C ILE A 29 -0.30 27.78 -4.98
N ALA A 30 -1.62 27.90 -5.19
CA ALA A 30 -2.57 26.90 -4.68
C ALA A 30 -2.37 25.54 -5.37
N ALA A 31 -2.15 25.52 -6.68
CA ALA A 31 -1.90 24.29 -7.44
C ALA A 31 -0.58 23.62 -7.04
N THR A 32 0.48 24.39 -6.80
CA THR A 32 1.76 23.82 -6.34
C THR A 32 1.68 23.31 -4.91
N ILE A 33 0.94 23.96 -4.01
CA ILE A 33 0.68 23.45 -2.66
C ILE A 33 -0.12 22.13 -2.72
N LEU A 34 -1.16 22.05 -3.55
CA LEU A 34 -1.92 20.81 -3.76
C LEU A 34 -1.06 19.67 -4.32
N LEU A 35 -0.16 19.99 -5.26
CA LEU A 35 0.78 19.01 -5.81
C LEU A 35 1.78 18.54 -4.74
N PHE A 36 2.33 19.44 -3.94
CA PHE A 36 3.24 19.11 -2.83
C PHE A 36 2.57 18.27 -1.74
N VAL A 37 1.32 18.57 -1.39
CA VAL A 37 0.54 17.79 -0.41
C VAL A 37 0.27 16.37 -0.92
N SER A 38 0.04 16.21 -2.23
CA SER A 38 -0.18 14.89 -2.84
C SER A 38 1.09 14.03 -2.86
N ILE A 39 2.24 14.63 -3.14
CA ILE A 39 3.55 13.94 -3.15
C ILE A 39 4.00 13.53 -1.72
N SER A 40 3.48 14.18 -0.69
CA SER A 40 3.88 13.92 0.71
C SER A 40 3.22 12.69 1.33
N GLN A 41 2.23 12.06 0.67
CA GLN A 41 1.53 10.91 1.27
C GLN A 41 2.28 9.59 1.06
N ASP A 42 2.95 9.43 -0.09
CA ASP A 42 3.69 8.21 -0.42
C ASP A 42 4.90 7.97 0.51
N THR A 43 5.55 9.05 0.96
CA THR A 43 6.74 8.98 1.81
C THR A 43 6.42 8.71 3.29
N LEU A 44 5.21 9.00 3.77
CA LEU A 44 4.82 8.80 5.17
C LEU A 44 4.33 7.37 5.46
N VAL A 45 3.81 6.66 4.46
CA VAL A 45 3.35 5.27 4.64
C VAL A 45 4.55 4.32 4.79
N GLN A 46 5.64 4.58 4.07
CA GLN A 46 6.83 3.73 4.08
C GLN A 46 7.65 3.83 5.38
N SER A 47 7.45 4.87 6.20
CA SER A 47 8.22 5.08 7.45
C SER A 47 7.62 4.44 8.70
N ASN A 48 6.41 3.90 8.63
CA ASN A 48 5.79 3.21 9.77
C ASN A 48 6.10 1.71 9.65
N GLY A 49 6.73 1.11 10.66
CA GLY A 49 7.10 -0.32 10.66
C GLY A 49 5.93 -1.31 10.56
N GLY A 50 4.69 -0.84 10.38
CA GLY A 50 3.51 -1.67 10.08
C GLY A 50 3.22 -1.85 8.59
N TYR A 51 3.94 -1.16 7.69
CA TYR A 51 3.86 -1.34 6.24
C TYR A 51 5.16 -1.90 5.70
N SER A 52 5.08 -2.88 4.79
CA SER A 52 6.23 -3.42 4.08
C SER A 52 5.80 -3.86 2.68
N ASP A 53 6.51 -3.38 1.66
CA ASP A 53 6.45 -3.83 0.27
C ASP A 53 7.67 -4.67 -0.10
N ALA A 54 8.45 -5.12 0.90
CA ALA A 54 9.60 -5.97 0.67
C ALA A 54 9.18 -7.25 -0.07
N PRO A 55 9.97 -7.73 -1.04
CA PRO A 55 9.64 -8.92 -1.82
C PRO A 55 9.84 -10.23 -1.03
N SER A 56 10.25 -10.13 0.23
CA SER A 56 10.51 -11.25 1.13
C SER A 56 10.27 -10.85 2.58
N ILE A 57 9.93 -11.82 3.41
CA ILE A 57 9.84 -11.69 4.86
C ILE A 57 10.63 -12.84 5.50
N ASP A 58 11.38 -12.56 6.56
CA ASP A 58 12.13 -13.55 7.35
C ASP A 58 11.32 -14.01 8.57
N TYR A 59 10.05 -14.35 8.34
CA TYR A 59 9.16 -14.92 9.35
C TYR A 59 8.62 -16.24 8.83
N LYS A 60 8.76 -17.29 9.64
CA LYS A 60 8.31 -18.64 9.30
C LYS A 60 7.47 -19.21 10.43
N ASN A 61 6.27 -19.63 10.07
CA ASN A 61 5.37 -20.37 10.94
C ASN A 61 4.51 -21.34 10.11
N PRO A 62 5.15 -22.29 9.39
CA PRO A 62 4.50 -23.10 8.38
C PRO A 62 3.56 -24.17 8.95
N ASN A 63 3.62 -24.46 10.24
CA ASN A 63 2.90 -25.56 10.88
C ASN A 63 2.16 -25.12 12.16
N TRP A 64 1.70 -23.87 12.20
CA TRP A 64 1.12 -23.29 13.42
C TRP A 64 -0.18 -23.97 13.86
N MET A 65 -0.95 -24.53 12.91
CA MET A 65 -2.19 -25.23 13.24
C MET A 65 -1.94 -26.55 13.99
N SER A 66 -0.70 -27.10 13.93
CA SER A 66 -0.31 -28.27 14.74
C SER A 66 -0.42 -28.05 16.26
N GLY A 67 -0.38 -26.80 16.72
CA GLY A 67 -0.56 -26.43 18.12
C GLY A 67 -2.02 -26.26 18.55
N VAL A 68 -2.97 -26.46 17.63
CA VAL A 68 -4.40 -26.21 17.83
C VAL A 68 -5.15 -27.55 17.87
N SER A 69 -6.22 -27.66 18.65
CA SER A 69 -7.04 -28.87 18.65
C SER A 69 -7.70 -29.07 17.28
N GLY A 70 -7.46 -30.23 16.65
CA GLY A 70 -8.08 -30.62 15.38
C GLY A 70 -9.61 -30.81 15.43
N THR A 71 -10.22 -30.69 16.61
CA THR A 71 -11.68 -30.70 16.78
C THR A 71 -12.34 -29.33 16.63
N LEU A 72 -11.56 -28.24 16.64
CA LEU A 72 -12.10 -26.89 16.44
C LEU A 72 -12.54 -26.71 14.99
N ARG A 73 -13.63 -25.97 14.80
CA ARG A 73 -14.07 -25.53 13.48
C ARG A 73 -13.15 -24.41 13.00
N LEU A 74 -12.92 -24.31 11.69
CA LEU A 74 -12.18 -23.19 11.11
C LEU A 74 -12.77 -21.82 11.48
N SER A 75 -14.09 -21.74 11.66
CA SER A 75 -14.79 -20.52 12.09
C SER A 75 -14.51 -20.10 13.53
N GLU A 76 -13.91 -20.97 14.34
CA GLU A 76 -13.51 -20.69 15.72
C GLU A 76 -12.06 -20.21 15.80
N LEU A 77 -11.35 -20.17 14.67
CA LEU A 77 -9.95 -19.75 14.58
C LEU A 77 -9.84 -18.34 14.00
N SER A 78 -8.87 -17.58 14.48
CA SER A 78 -8.40 -16.38 13.80
C SER A 78 -7.45 -16.80 12.69
N LEU A 79 -7.92 -16.78 11.45
CA LEU A 79 -7.15 -17.22 10.28
C LEU A 79 -6.54 -16.01 9.54
N PRO A 80 -5.20 -15.91 9.43
CA PRO A 80 -4.57 -14.90 8.60
C PRO A 80 -4.85 -15.15 7.11
N GLY A 81 -5.25 -14.10 6.39
CA GLY A 81 -5.57 -14.17 4.98
C GLY A 81 -5.00 -13.02 4.16
N THR A 82 -4.86 -13.23 2.84
CA THR A 82 -4.38 -12.21 1.89
C THR A 82 -5.44 -11.91 0.82
N HIS A 83 -5.65 -10.62 0.52
CA HIS A 83 -6.55 -10.14 -0.53
C HIS A 83 -5.84 -10.14 -1.88
N ASP A 84 -6.52 -10.62 -2.93
CA ASP A 84 -5.95 -10.82 -4.27
C ASP A 84 -4.55 -11.44 -4.18
N SER A 85 -4.44 -12.64 -3.58
CA SER A 85 -3.19 -13.22 -3.04
C SER A 85 -2.03 -13.35 -4.04
N LEU A 86 -2.33 -13.32 -5.34
CA LEU A 86 -1.35 -13.40 -6.43
C LEU A 86 -1.28 -12.12 -7.28
N SER A 87 -1.76 -10.98 -6.78
CA SER A 87 -1.68 -9.72 -7.51
C SER A 87 -0.33 -9.02 -7.30
N PHE A 88 0.60 -9.30 -8.22
CA PHE A 88 1.98 -8.80 -8.24
C PHE A 88 2.24 -7.79 -9.36
N HIS A 89 1.35 -7.70 -10.35
CA HIS A 89 1.58 -7.00 -11.60
C HIS A 89 0.45 -6.00 -11.88
N GLY A 90 0.79 -4.88 -12.55
CA GLY A 90 -0.17 -3.84 -12.92
C GLY A 90 0.05 -2.49 -12.22
N GLY A 91 1.12 -2.34 -11.43
CA GLY A 91 1.46 -1.10 -10.73
C GLY A 91 0.78 -0.97 -9.36
N PRO A 92 1.00 0.15 -8.64
CA PRO A 92 0.62 0.30 -7.23
C PRO A 92 -0.89 0.23 -6.97
N TRP A 93 -1.72 0.49 -7.98
CA TRP A 93 -3.18 0.41 -7.88
C TRP A 93 -3.73 -1.02 -8.02
N VAL A 94 -2.90 -1.95 -8.49
CA VAL A 94 -3.28 -3.33 -8.78
C VAL A 94 -2.52 -4.30 -7.87
N GLN A 95 -1.26 -4.01 -7.56
CA GLN A 95 -0.46 -4.86 -6.69
C GLN A 95 -1.02 -4.83 -5.26
N THR A 96 -1.37 -6.00 -4.72
CA THR A 96 -1.84 -6.14 -3.34
C THR A 96 -0.89 -6.96 -2.48
N GLN A 97 0.02 -7.71 -3.11
CA GLN A 97 1.03 -8.53 -2.43
C GLN A 97 2.41 -8.23 -2.99
N SER A 98 3.43 -8.23 -2.14
CA SER A 98 4.84 -8.17 -2.53
C SER A 98 5.55 -9.52 -2.39
N ILE A 99 4.99 -10.45 -1.61
CA ILE A 99 5.59 -11.76 -1.31
C ILE A 99 4.92 -12.91 -2.10
N PRO A 100 5.69 -13.86 -2.66
CA PRO A 100 5.13 -15.00 -3.40
C PRO A 100 4.24 -15.91 -2.55
N LEU A 101 3.34 -16.67 -3.20
CA LEU A 101 2.42 -17.61 -2.55
C LEU A 101 3.13 -18.58 -1.58
N LYS A 102 4.27 -19.15 -1.98
CA LYS A 102 5.09 -20.02 -1.13
C LYS A 102 5.52 -19.33 0.17
N THR A 103 5.94 -18.07 0.09
CA THR A 103 6.33 -17.28 1.26
C THR A 103 5.13 -16.95 2.14
N GLN A 104 3.95 -16.67 1.58
CA GLN A 104 2.71 -16.49 2.34
C GLN A 104 2.34 -17.77 3.12
N LEU A 105 2.43 -18.93 2.48
CA LEU A 105 2.19 -20.23 3.12
C LEU A 105 3.19 -20.50 4.26
N GLU A 106 4.48 -20.28 4.00
CA GLU A 106 5.55 -20.46 4.99
C GLU A 106 5.46 -19.47 6.16
N SER A 107 4.93 -18.26 5.93
CA SER A 107 4.73 -17.25 6.97
C SER A 107 3.45 -17.44 7.79
N GLY A 108 2.62 -18.44 7.47
CA GLY A 108 1.45 -18.83 8.26
C GLY A 108 0.10 -18.36 7.71
N VAL A 109 0.05 -17.77 6.49
CA VAL A 109 -1.22 -17.44 5.82
C VAL A 109 -1.99 -18.72 5.48
N ARG A 110 -3.29 -18.74 5.76
CA ARG A 110 -4.18 -19.91 5.54
C ARG A 110 -5.47 -19.56 4.79
N VAL A 111 -5.68 -18.31 4.42
CA VAL A 111 -6.84 -17.89 3.63
C VAL A 111 -6.36 -17.08 2.42
N PHE A 112 -6.74 -17.51 1.22
CA PHE A 112 -6.24 -16.94 -0.02
C PHE A 112 -7.39 -16.51 -0.93
N ASP A 113 -7.43 -15.23 -1.30
CA ASP A 113 -8.34 -14.71 -2.30
C ASP A 113 -7.74 -14.93 -3.71
N ILE A 114 -8.17 -16.01 -4.36
CA ILE A 114 -7.71 -16.43 -5.69
C ILE A 114 -8.74 -16.05 -6.75
N ARG A 115 -8.43 -15.03 -7.56
CA ARG A 115 -9.35 -14.54 -8.60
C ARG A 115 -8.99 -15.07 -9.98
N ALA A 116 -9.70 -16.13 -10.37
CA ALA A 116 -9.55 -16.78 -11.65
C ALA A 116 -10.45 -16.17 -12.73
N ARG A 117 -9.96 -16.18 -13.98
CA ARG A 117 -10.73 -15.95 -15.20
C ARG A 117 -10.57 -17.15 -16.11
N HIS A 118 -11.68 -17.63 -16.66
CA HIS A 118 -11.67 -18.68 -17.66
C HIS A 118 -11.32 -18.11 -19.05
N ILE A 119 -10.22 -18.57 -19.65
CA ILE A 119 -9.76 -18.23 -21.00
C ILE A 119 -9.24 -19.52 -21.64
N GLU A 120 -9.79 -19.91 -22.79
CA GLU A 120 -9.30 -21.07 -23.57
C GLU A 120 -9.09 -22.36 -22.75
N ASN A 121 -10.06 -22.69 -21.87
CA ASN A 121 -10.00 -23.84 -20.94
C ASN A 121 -8.91 -23.77 -19.86
N ILE A 122 -8.33 -22.59 -19.63
CA ILE A 122 -7.39 -22.31 -18.54
C ILE A 122 -8.02 -21.30 -17.58
N PHE A 123 -7.83 -21.52 -16.29
CA PHE A 123 -8.19 -20.56 -15.25
C PHE A 123 -6.99 -19.65 -14.96
N THR A 124 -6.82 -18.58 -15.73
CA THR A 124 -5.74 -17.60 -15.52
C THR A 124 -6.05 -16.71 -14.31
N ILE A 125 -5.02 -16.27 -13.59
CA ILE A 125 -5.21 -15.40 -12.41
C ILE A 125 -5.17 -13.93 -12.83
N HIS A 126 -6.12 -13.14 -12.32
CA HIS A 126 -6.28 -11.73 -12.65
C HIS A 126 -6.59 -10.87 -11.43
N HIS A 127 -6.23 -9.58 -11.51
CA HIS A 127 -6.84 -8.53 -10.70
C HIS A 127 -7.53 -7.57 -11.65
N GLY A 128 -8.87 -7.60 -11.66
CA GLY A 128 -9.67 -6.85 -12.63
C GLY A 128 -9.27 -7.22 -14.06
N PRO A 129 -8.90 -6.27 -14.94
CA PRO A 129 -8.47 -6.57 -16.31
C PRO A 129 -7.04 -7.15 -16.39
N VAL A 130 -6.22 -7.04 -15.35
CA VAL A 130 -4.78 -7.29 -15.41
C VAL A 130 -4.45 -8.77 -15.17
N TYR A 131 -3.78 -9.39 -16.14
CA TYR A 131 -3.26 -10.76 -16.01
C TYR A 131 -2.06 -10.82 -15.07
N GLN A 132 -2.11 -11.72 -14.08
CA GLN A 132 -1.08 -11.87 -13.04
C GLN A 132 0.00 -12.91 -13.41
N LYS A 133 0.12 -13.26 -14.69
CA LYS A 133 1.18 -14.12 -15.22
C LYS A 133 1.25 -15.53 -14.60
N THR A 134 0.11 -16.03 -14.12
CA THR A 134 -0.01 -17.39 -13.57
C THR A 134 -1.44 -17.91 -13.77
N ASP A 135 -1.64 -19.19 -13.48
CA ASP A 135 -2.91 -19.89 -13.59
C ASP A 135 -3.22 -20.68 -12.31
N PHE A 136 -4.48 -21.06 -12.16
CA PHE A 136 -4.98 -21.79 -11.01
C PHE A 136 -4.33 -23.17 -10.86
N GLY A 137 -3.89 -23.80 -11.94
CA GLY A 137 -3.17 -25.07 -11.88
C GLY A 137 -1.85 -24.93 -11.11
N ARG A 138 -1.07 -23.87 -11.39
CA ARG A 138 0.14 -23.56 -10.62
C ARG A 138 -0.14 -23.25 -9.16
N VAL A 139 -1.24 -22.54 -8.87
CA VAL A 139 -1.68 -22.28 -7.49
C VAL A 139 -1.94 -23.60 -6.76
N MET A 140 -2.63 -24.53 -7.41
CA MET A 140 -2.95 -25.83 -6.82
C MET A 140 -1.72 -26.68 -6.57
N VAL A 141 -0.75 -26.70 -7.48
CA VAL A 141 0.53 -27.38 -7.25
C VAL A 141 1.21 -26.86 -5.99
N SER A 142 1.37 -25.54 -5.84
CA SER A 142 2.02 -24.96 -4.65
C SER A 142 1.26 -25.23 -3.35
N MET A 143 -0.07 -25.17 -3.40
CA MET A 143 -0.93 -25.43 -2.25
C MET A 143 -0.92 -26.90 -1.82
N THR A 144 -0.98 -27.83 -2.78
CA THR A 144 -0.89 -29.27 -2.53
C THR A 144 0.48 -29.64 -1.98
N GLU A 145 1.57 -29.20 -2.61
CA GLU A 145 2.93 -29.44 -2.12
C GLU A 145 3.11 -28.93 -0.68
N PHE A 146 2.52 -27.78 -0.35
CA PHE A 146 2.58 -27.26 1.01
C PHE A 146 1.84 -28.16 2.02
N LEU A 147 0.62 -28.60 1.71
CA LEU A 147 -0.17 -29.47 2.59
C LEU A 147 0.46 -30.86 2.74
N GLU A 148 1.05 -31.42 1.68
CA GLU A 148 1.78 -32.69 1.74
C GLU A 148 2.96 -32.62 2.71
N ASN A 149 3.65 -31.47 2.75
CA ASN A 149 4.77 -31.23 3.66
C ASN A 149 4.33 -30.79 5.07
N ASN A 150 3.09 -30.35 5.26
CA ASN A 150 2.55 -29.83 6.52
C ASN A 150 1.14 -30.39 6.78
N PRO A 151 1.01 -31.71 7.07
CA PRO A 151 -0.28 -32.40 7.11
C PRO A 151 -1.22 -31.99 8.27
N SER A 152 -0.74 -31.15 9.19
CA SER A 152 -1.55 -30.56 10.27
C SER A 152 -2.31 -29.30 9.85
N GLU A 153 -2.01 -28.74 8.68
CA GLU A 153 -2.55 -27.46 8.24
C GLU A 153 -3.78 -27.62 7.34
N ALA A 154 -4.55 -26.54 7.19
CA ALA A 154 -5.64 -26.42 6.23
C ALA A 154 -5.60 -25.04 5.57
N ILE A 155 -5.96 -24.95 4.29
CA ILE A 155 -5.97 -23.73 3.47
C ILE A 155 -7.31 -23.57 2.75
#